data_AF-A0A1V2G2X3-F1
#
_entry.id   AF-A0A1V2G2X3-F1
#
_cell.length_a   1.000
_cell.length_b   1.000
_cell.length_c   1.000
_cell.angle_alpha   90.00
_cell.angle_beta   90.00
_cell.angle_gamma   90.00
#
_symmetry.space_group_name_H-M   'P 1'
#
loop_
_entity.id
_entity.type
_entity.pdbx_description
1 polymer ?
#
loop_
_entity_poly.entity_id
_entity_poly.type
_entity_poly.pdbx_seq_one_letter_code
_entity_poly.pdbx_strand_id
1 'polypeptide(L)'
;MSFSCPLCHQPLSREKNSYICPQRHQFDMAKEGYVNLLPVQHKRSRDPGDSAEMMQARRAFLDAGHYQPLRDAIVAQLRERLDEKATAVLDIGCGEGYYT
;
A
#
# COMPACT_ATOMS: atom_id res chain seq x y z
N MET A 1 -12.12 3.11 -3.52
CA MET A 1 -11.42 2.52 -2.37
C MET A 1 -11.97 3.11 -1.09
N SER A 2 -12.47 2.28 -0.19
CA SER A 2 -12.95 2.71 1.13
C SER A 2 -11.86 2.46 2.16
N PHE A 3 -11.13 3.51 2.54
CA PHE A 3 -10.23 3.41 3.70
C PHE A 3 -11.05 3.50 4.99
N SER A 4 -10.58 2.83 6.04
CA SER A 4 -11.13 2.92 7.40
C SER A 4 -10.18 3.71 8.28
N CYS A 5 -10.74 4.55 9.15
CA CYS A 5 -9.94 5.34 10.09
C CYS A 5 -9.24 4.40 11.08
N PRO A 6 -7.90 4.47 11.24
CA PRO A 6 -7.17 3.63 12.18
C PRO A 6 -7.46 3.93 13.66
N LEU A 7 -8.19 5.01 13.96
CA LEU A 7 -8.51 5.44 15.33
C LEU A 7 -9.94 5.10 15.75
N CYS A 8 -10.91 5.23 14.84
CA CYS A 8 -12.32 5.02 15.16
C CYS A 8 -13.05 4.06 14.20
N HIS A 9 -12.34 3.48 13.24
CA HIS A 9 -12.82 2.51 12.26
C HIS A 9 -13.95 2.98 11.34
N GLN A 10 -14.36 4.25 11.43
CA GLN A 10 -15.33 4.86 10.53
C GLN A 10 -14.71 5.09 9.14
N PRO A 11 -15.54 5.13 8.06
CA PRO A 11 -15.06 5.39 6.71
C PRO A 11 -14.31 6.72 6.61
N LEU A 12 -13.22 6.70 5.85
CA LEU A 12 -12.49 7.91 5.46
C LEU A 12 -13.01 8.44 4.12
N SER A 13 -13.44 9.70 4.11
CA SER A 13 -13.78 10.43 2.90
C SER A 13 -12.60 11.27 2.45
N ARG A 14 -12.36 11.35 1.14
CA ARG A 14 -11.30 12.21 0.61
C ARG A 14 -11.80 13.64 0.47
N GLU A 15 -11.05 14.59 1.01
CA GLU A 15 -11.20 16.02 0.80
C GLU A 15 -9.87 16.60 0.31
N LYS A 16 -9.81 17.00 -0.96
CA LYS A 16 -8.57 17.43 -1.64
C LYS A 16 -7.42 16.41 -1.48
N ASN A 17 -6.44 16.73 -0.64
CA ASN A 17 -5.23 15.94 -0.36
C ASN A 17 -5.26 15.32 1.02
N SER A 18 -6.43 15.20 1.64
CA SER A 18 -6.61 14.66 2.98
C SER A 18 -7.73 13.63 3.01
N TYR A 19 -7.62 12.67 3.92
CA TYR A 19 -8.66 11.69 4.23
C TYR A 19 -9.20 11.98 5.63
N ILE A 20 -10.52 12.17 5.75
CA ILE A 20 -11.18 12.62 6.97
C ILE A 20 -12.35 11.69 7.32
N CYS A 21 -12.44 11.28 8.58
CA CYS A 21 -13.59 10.51 9.08
C CYS A 21 -14.65 11.42 9.74
N PRO A 22 -15.87 10.92 10.01
CA PRO A 22 -16.92 11.69 10.70
C PRO A 22 -16.53 12.27 12.07
N GLN A 23 -15.56 11.63 12.76
CA GLN A 23 -15.01 12.15 14.03
C GLN A 23 -13.90 13.19 13.84
N ARG A 24 -13.65 13.62 12.60
CA ARG A 24 -12.63 14.61 12.19
C ARG A 24 -11.19 14.18 12.43
N HIS A 25 -10.89 12.88 12.45
CA HIS A 25 -9.51 12.42 12.31
C HIS A 25 -9.06 12.59 10.86
N GLN A 26 -7.95 13.30 10.65
CA GLN A 26 -7.43 13.66 9.34
C GLN A 26 -6.07 13.00 9.06
N PHE A 27 -5.90 12.51 7.84
CA PHE A 27 -4.67 11.90 7.32
C PHE A 27 -4.32 12.56 6.00
N ASP A 28 -3.21 13.30 5.96
CA ASP A 28 -2.77 13.99 4.75
C ASP A 28 -2.00 13.05 3.82
N MET A 29 -2.19 13.28 2.52
CA MET A 29 -1.40 12.64 1.47
C MET A 29 0.01 13.24 1.45
N ALA A 30 1.02 12.38 1.41
CA ALA A 30 2.39 12.79 1.19
C ALA A 30 2.58 13.33 -0.24
N LYS A 31 3.67 14.07 -0.48
CA LYS A 31 3.98 14.62 -1.82
C LYS A 31 4.18 13.50 -2.86
N GLU A 32 4.60 12.32 -2.41
CA GLU A 32 4.76 11.11 -3.21
C GLU A 32 3.43 10.38 -3.48
N GLY A 33 2.32 10.84 -2.89
CA GLY A 33 0.96 10.35 -3.17
C GLY A 33 0.42 9.29 -2.22
N TYR A 34 1.23 8.75 -1.29
CA TYR A 34 0.76 7.78 -0.29
C TYR A 34 0.06 8.45 0.90
N VAL A 35 -0.77 7.68 1.62
CA VAL A 35 -1.44 8.11 2.86
C VAL A 35 -0.88 7.30 4.02
N ASN A 36 -0.27 7.97 5.01
CA ASN A 36 0.21 7.29 6.21
C ASN A 36 -0.94 7.09 7.21
N LEU A 37 -1.38 5.85 7.37
CA LEU A 37 -2.45 5.45 8.30
C LEU A 37 -1.93 4.89 9.63
N LEU A 38 -0.63 5.00 9.92
CA LEU A 38 -0.08 4.60 11.21
C LEU A 38 -0.35 5.69 12.27
N PRO A 39 -0.90 5.33 13.45
CA PRO A 39 -1.03 6.27 14.56
C PRO A 39 0.34 6.81 14.99
N VAL A 40 0.39 8.08 15.41
CA VAL A 40 1.64 8.80 15.72
C VAL A 40 2.54 8.04 16.70
N GLN A 41 1.96 7.40 17.70
CA GLN A 41 2.66 6.60 18.72
C GLN A 41 3.28 5.29 18.19
N HIS A 42 2.92 4.85 16.99
CA HIS A 42 3.46 3.65 16.33
C HIS A 42 4.32 3.97 15.10
N LYS A 43 4.62 5.26 14.83
CA LYS A 43 5.39 5.67 13.64
C LYS A 43 6.86 5.24 13.65
N ARG A 44 7.42 4.88 14.80
CA ARG A 44 8.85 4.53 14.94
C ARG A 44 9.00 3.28 15.80
N SER A 45 9.10 2.12 15.14
CA SER A 45 9.73 0.96 15.79
C SER A 45 11.19 1.32 16.09
N ARG A 46 11.70 0.92 17.26
CA ARG A 46 13.13 1.03 17.58
C ARG A 46 13.99 0.08 16.73
N ASP A 47 13.36 -0.89 16.08
CA ASP A 47 13.95 -1.86 15.18
C ASP A 47 13.17 -1.84 13.85
N PRO A 48 13.51 -0.94 12.91
CA PRO A 48 12.92 -0.95 11.58
C PRO A 48 13.44 -2.17 10.82
N GLY A 49 12.55 -3.09 10.46
CA GLY A 49 12.93 -4.39 9.89
C GLY A 49 13.77 -4.30 8.61
N ASP A 50 13.36 -3.45 7.65
CA ASP A 50 14.11 -3.22 6.41
C ASP A 50 14.85 -1.87 6.47
N SER A 51 16.18 -1.89 6.30
CA SER A 51 16.98 -0.68 6.10
C SER A 51 16.86 -0.16 4.66
N ALA A 52 17.30 1.08 4.41
CA ALA A 52 17.30 1.64 3.06
C ALA A 52 18.17 0.81 2.09
N GLU A 53 19.30 0.29 2.58
CA GLU A 53 20.20 -0.56 1.81
C GLU A 53 19.55 -1.92 1.47
N MET A 54 18.82 -2.51 2.42
CA MET A 54 18.07 -3.76 2.19
C MET A 54 16.98 -3.57 1.14
N MET A 55 16.29 -2.42 1.16
CA MET A 55 15.29 -2.08 0.15
C MET A 55 15.92 -1.96 -1.24
N GLN A 56 17.03 -1.23 -1.37
CA GLN A 56 17.76 -1.12 -2.64
C GLN A 56 18.24 -2.47 -3.18
N ALA A 57 18.75 -3.33 -2.30
CA ALA A 57 19.18 -4.68 -2.68
C ALA A 57 18.00 -5.54 -3.16
N ARG A 58 16.87 -5.50 -2.45
CA ARG A 58 15.63 -6.20 -2.84
C ARG A 58 15.15 -5.71 -4.21
N ARG A 59 15.15 -4.40 -4.43
CA ARG A 59 14.78 -3.81 -5.72
C ARG A 59 15.69 -4.26 -6.85
N ALA A 60 17.01 -4.18 -6.69
CA ALA A 60 17.97 -4.61 -7.72
C ALA A 60 17.79 -6.09 -8.10
N PHE A 61 17.55 -6.95 -7.11
CA PHE A 61 17.28 -8.37 -7.34
C PHE A 61 15.97 -8.61 -8.11
N LEU A 62 14.91 -7.90 -7.75
CA LEU A 62 13.60 -8.02 -8.41
C LEU A 62 13.66 -7.47 -9.84
N ASP A 63 14.31 -6.33 -10.05
CA ASP A 63 14.49 -5.69 -11.36
C ASP A 63 15.34 -6.55 -12.32
N ALA A 64 16.19 -7.43 -11.79
CA ALA A 64 16.90 -8.44 -12.59
C ALA A 64 15.99 -9.58 -13.11
N GLY A 65 14.69 -9.57 -12.76
CA GLY A 65 13.69 -10.47 -13.33
C GLY A 65 13.66 -11.87 -12.73
N HIS A 66 14.45 -12.15 -11.68
CA HIS A 66 14.49 -13.47 -11.06
C HIS A 66 13.13 -13.96 -10.57
N TYR A 67 12.27 -13.04 -10.11
CA TYR A 67 10.92 -13.32 -9.62
C TYR A 67 9.82 -12.95 -10.62
N GLN A 68 10.18 -12.57 -11.84
CA GLN A 68 9.21 -12.25 -12.88
C GLN A 68 8.21 -13.40 -13.14
N PRO A 69 8.62 -14.69 -13.17
CA PRO A 69 7.66 -15.78 -13.39
C PRO A 69 6.55 -15.84 -12.32
N LEU A 70 6.86 -15.49 -11.07
CA LEU A 70 5.86 -15.42 -10.00
C LEU A 70 4.89 -14.26 -10.25
N ARG A 71 5.41 -13.07 -10.58
CA ARG A 71 4.58 -11.91 -10.92
C ARG A 71 3.64 -12.23 -12.08
N ASP A 72 4.18 -12.80 -13.15
CA ASP A 72 3.42 -13.11 -14.36
C ASP A 72 2.32 -14.16 -14.07
N ALA A 73 2.59 -15.14 -13.21
CA ALA A 73 1.59 -16.10 -12.75
C ALA A 73 0.45 -15.44 -11.93
N ILE A 74 0.78 -14.50 -11.02
CA ILE A 74 -0.22 -13.75 -10.25
C ILE A 74 -1.08 -12.89 -11.18
N VAL A 75 -0.46 -12.18 -12.14
CA VAL A 75 -1.17 -11.37 -13.13
C VAL A 75 -2.12 -12.23 -13.97
N ALA A 76 -1.68 -13.42 -14.41
CA ALA A 76 -2.53 -14.35 -15.15
C ALA A 76 -3.72 -14.81 -14.30
N GLN A 77 -3.50 -15.17 -13.02
CA GLN A 77 -4.58 -15.55 -12.11
C GLN A 77 -5.58 -14.41 -11.87
N LEU A 78 -5.12 -13.17 -11.67
CA LEU A 78 -6.04 -12.04 -11.50
C LEU A 78 -6.88 -11.79 -12.76
N ARG A 79 -6.27 -11.88 -13.95
CA ARG A 79 -6.99 -11.75 -15.23
C ARG A 79 -8.02 -12.86 -15.47
N GLU A 80 -7.76 -14.07 -14.98
CA GLU A 80 -8.69 -15.20 -15.09
C GLU A 80 -9.86 -15.07 -14.10
N ARG A 81 -9.62 -14.57 -12.90
CA ARG A 81 -10.58 -14.61 -11.78
C ARG A 81 -11.45 -13.36 -11.66
N LEU A 82 -10.96 -12.21 -12.10
CA LEU A 82 -11.70 -10.95 -11.99
C LEU A 82 -12.50 -10.68 -13.25
N ASP A 83 -13.78 -10.35 -13.08
CA ASP A 83 -14.64 -9.90 -14.17
C ASP A 83 -14.59 -8.36 -14.32
N GLU A 84 -15.28 -7.85 -15.34
CA GLU A 84 -15.37 -6.41 -15.61
C GLU A 84 -16.08 -5.61 -14.50
N LYS A 85 -16.74 -6.28 -13.54
CA LYS A 85 -17.41 -5.63 -12.41
C LYS A 85 -16.47 -5.44 -11.22
N ALA A 86 -15.28 -6.05 -11.22
CA ALA A 86 -14.28 -5.82 -10.20
C ALA A 86 -13.84 -4.34 -10.19
N THR A 87 -13.98 -3.67 -9.05
CA THR A 87 -13.70 -2.22 -8.94
C THR A 87 -12.33 -1.88 -8.37
N ALA A 88 -11.69 -2.82 -7.65
CA ALA A 88 -10.36 -2.66 -7.08
C ALA A 88 -9.76 -4.01 -6.65
N VAL A 89 -8.43 -4.06 -6.58
CA VAL A 89 -7.64 -5.11 -5.90
C VAL A 89 -6.77 -4.46 -4.83
N LEU A 90 -6.34 -5.25 -3.83
CA LEU A 90 -5.44 -4.81 -2.78
C LEU A 90 -4.21 -5.73 -2.74
N ASP A 91 -3.03 -5.12 -2.82
CA ASP A 91 -1.75 -5.79 -2.64
C ASP A 91 -1.24 -5.52 -1.21
N ILE A 92 -1.28 -6.55 -0.37
CA ILE A 92 -0.85 -6.45 1.03
C ILE A 92 0.64 -6.78 1.11
N GLY A 93 1.41 -5.84 1.67
CA GLY A 93 2.87 -6.00 1.70
C GLY A 93 3.52 -5.68 0.35
N CYS A 94 2.94 -4.75 -0.41
CA CYS A 94 3.37 -4.38 -1.77
C CYS A 94 4.82 -3.87 -1.87
N GLY A 95 5.49 -3.58 -0.75
CA GLY A 95 6.87 -3.07 -0.73
C GLY A 95 7.00 -1.80 -1.57
N GLU A 96 7.97 -1.79 -2.50
CA GLU A 96 8.15 -0.71 -3.48
C GLU A 96 7.29 -0.86 -4.75
N GLY A 97 6.38 -1.85 -4.82
CA GLY A 97 5.44 -2.02 -5.93
C GLY A 97 5.98 -2.82 -7.12
N TYR A 98 6.80 -3.85 -6.88
CA TYR A 98 7.35 -4.67 -7.98
C TYR A 98 6.32 -5.61 -8.64
N TYR A 99 5.38 -6.14 -7.86
CA TYR A 99 4.47 -7.20 -8.30
C TYR A 99 3.18 -6.69 -8.94
N THR A 100 2.83 -5.42 -8.76
CA THR A 100 1.55 -4.82 -9.15
C THR A 100 1.70 -3.51 -9.91
#